data_AF-A0A7S1YL96-F1
#
_entry.id   AF-A0A7S1YL96-F1
#
_cell.length_a   1.000
_cell.length_b   1.000
_cell.length_c   1.000
_cell.angle_alpha   90.00
_cell.angle_beta   90.00
_cell.angle_gamma   90.00
#
_symmetry.space_group_name_H-M   'P 1'
#
loop_
_entity.id
_entity.type
_entity.pdbx_description
1 polymer ?
#
loop_
_entity_poly.entity_id
_entity_poly.type
_entity_poly.pdbx_seq_one_letter_code
_entity_poly.pdbx_strand_id
1 'polypeptide(L)'
;GSGLAGLSCAALLSHVGRTVLVVESHDAPGGCAHTWERRGFHFESGPSLYSGFSLKDGSPNPLKNVFQIIEEEPEWIQYDRWGTVLPDGSKFAAKIGPEEFDSVVLGPHGKSSSKEEGDASQEFA
;
A
#
# COMPACT_ATOMS: atom_id res chain seq x y z
N GLY A 1 -6.23 13.70 -17.11
CA GLY A 1 -6.32 12.41 -16.43
C GLY A 1 -6.26 12.63 -14.94
N SER A 2 -7.09 11.90 -14.21
CA SER A 2 -7.32 11.99 -12.77
C SER A 2 -6.84 10.75 -12.02
N GLY A 3 -5.74 10.15 -12.49
CA GLY A 3 -5.00 9.15 -11.73
C GLY A 3 -4.20 9.78 -10.59
N LEU A 4 -3.58 8.94 -9.77
CA LEU A 4 -2.79 9.35 -8.60
C LEU A 4 -1.85 10.52 -8.88
N ALA A 5 -1.01 10.43 -9.91
CA ALA A 5 -0.06 11.50 -10.27
C ALA A 5 -0.74 12.81 -10.69
N GLY A 6 -1.84 12.72 -11.45
CA GLY A 6 -2.59 13.88 -11.92
C GLY A 6 -3.30 14.61 -10.78
N LEU A 7 -3.94 13.83 -9.89
CA LEU A 7 -4.60 14.36 -8.69
C LEU A 7 -3.59 14.93 -7.69
N SER A 8 -2.45 14.28 -7.47
CA SER A 8 -1.39 14.83 -6.61
C SER A 8 -0.87 16.17 -7.13
N CYS A 9 -0.60 16.28 -8.43
CA CYS A 9 -0.18 17.54 -9.04
C CYS A 9 -1.27 18.62 -8.89
N ALA A 10 -2.52 18.28 -9.20
CA ALA A 10 -3.64 19.20 -9.09
C ALA A 10 -3.87 19.68 -7.65
N ALA A 11 -3.78 18.77 -6.67
CA ALA A 11 -3.93 19.09 -5.25
C ALA A 11 -2.84 20.05 -4.78
N LEU A 12 -1.56 19.78 -5.11
CA LEU A 12 -0.45 20.66 -4.75
C LEU A 12 -0.58 22.05 -5.38
N LEU A 13 -0.93 22.13 -6.67
CA LEU A 13 -1.13 23.40 -7.36
C LEU A 13 -2.31 24.19 -6.78
N SER A 14 -3.41 23.50 -6.46
CA SER A 14 -4.58 24.11 -5.83
C SER A 14 -4.27 24.62 -4.43
N HIS A 15 -3.50 23.86 -3.65
CA HIS A 15 -3.07 24.24 -2.30
C HIS A 15 -2.22 25.53 -2.30
N VAL A 16 -1.39 25.75 -3.33
CA VAL A 16 -0.64 27.01 -3.50
C VAL A 16 -1.43 28.13 -4.21
N GLY A 17 -2.76 28.02 -4.26
CA GLY A 17 -3.66 29.07 -4.73
C GLY A 17 -3.83 29.18 -6.25
N ARG A 18 -3.50 28.12 -7.01
CA ARG A 18 -3.77 28.09 -8.46
C ARG A 18 -5.14 27.53 -8.76
N THR A 19 -5.82 28.11 -9.74
CA THR A 19 -7.03 27.50 -10.32
C THR A 19 -6.62 26.35 -11.23
N VAL A 20 -7.07 25.14 -10.93
CA VAL A 20 -6.73 23.92 -11.68
C VAL A 20 -8.01 23.26 -12.21
N LEU A 21 -7.99 22.85 -13.48
CA LEU A 21 -9.01 22.00 -14.09
C LEU A 21 -8.42 20.62 -14.35
N VAL A 22 -9.01 19.59 -13.75
CA VAL A 22 -8.69 18.19 -14.05
C VAL A 22 -9.78 17.64 -14.97
N VAL A 23 -9.36 17.08 -16.11
CA VAL A 23 -10.27 16.42 -17.06
C VAL A 23 -9.96 14.93 -17.08
N GLU A 24 -10.99 14.10 -16.95
CA GLU A 24 -10.92 12.64 -16.99
C GLU A 24 -11.68 12.12 -18.21
N SER A 25 -11.12 11.12 -18.89
CA SER A 25 -11.77 10.45 -20.02
C SER A 25 -12.73 9.35 -19.59
N HIS A 26 -12.51 8.77 -18.40
CA HIS A 26 -13.41 7.82 -17.76
C HIS A 26 -14.56 8.53 -17.01
N ASP A 27 -15.50 7.73 -16.53
CA ASP A 27 -16.67 8.15 -15.76
C ASP A 27 -16.37 8.49 -14.30
N ALA A 28 -15.19 8.11 -13.80
CA ALA A 28 -14.79 8.34 -12.43
C ALA A 28 -13.28 8.58 -12.29
N PRO A 29 -12.85 9.30 -11.23
CA PRO A 29 -11.44 9.52 -10.96
C PRO A 29 -10.75 8.30 -10.35
N GLY A 30 -9.42 8.36 -10.27
CA GLY A 30 -8.57 7.39 -9.58
C GLY A 30 -7.58 6.66 -10.49
N GLY A 31 -7.86 6.55 -11.79
CA GLY A 31 -7.00 5.81 -12.73
C GLY A 31 -6.80 4.36 -12.25
N CYS A 32 -5.56 3.92 -12.07
CA CYS A 32 -5.27 2.58 -11.53
C CYS A 32 -5.71 2.37 -10.07
N ALA A 33 -5.99 3.45 -9.33
CA ALA A 33 -6.50 3.43 -7.96
C ALA A 33 -8.01 3.71 -7.89
N HIS A 34 -8.73 3.52 -9.01
CA HIS A 34 -10.17 3.72 -9.08
C HIS A 34 -10.92 2.67 -8.23
N THR A 35 -12.02 3.10 -7.61
CA THR A 35 -12.89 2.25 -6.78
C THR A 35 -14.33 2.28 -7.26
N TRP A 36 -15.03 1.16 -7.10
CA TRP A 36 -16.46 1.05 -7.41
C TRP A 36 -17.19 0.21 -6.37
N GLU A 37 -18.50 0.41 -6.27
CA GLU A 37 -19.36 -0.38 -5.40
C GLU A 37 -20.16 -1.40 -6.23
N ARG A 38 -20.25 -2.64 -5.74
CA ARG A 38 -21.13 -3.65 -6.33
C ARG A 38 -21.72 -4.55 -5.25
N ARG A 39 -23.06 -4.56 -5.15
CA ARG A 39 -23.81 -5.37 -4.17
C ARG A 39 -23.42 -5.09 -2.71
N GLY A 40 -23.17 -3.82 -2.36
CA GLY A 40 -22.77 -3.41 -1.01
C GLY A 40 -21.29 -3.70 -0.66
N PHE A 41 -20.49 -4.13 -1.62
CA PHE A 41 -19.05 -4.32 -1.46
C PHE A 41 -18.29 -3.24 -2.23
N HIS A 42 -17.23 -2.71 -1.63
CA HIS A 42 -16.30 -1.79 -2.27
C HIS A 42 -15.16 -2.58 -2.90
N PHE A 43 -14.83 -2.25 -4.14
CA PHE A 43 -13.76 -2.85 -4.92
C PHE A 43 -12.83 -1.76 -5.44
N GLU A 44 -11.61 -2.15 -5.78
CA GLU A 44 -10.62 -1.29 -6.40
C GLU A 44 -9.94 -1.99 -7.58
N SER A 45 -9.36 -1.21 -8.50
CA SER A 45 -8.82 -1.74 -9.75
C SER A 45 -7.41 -2.34 -9.64
N GLY A 46 -6.68 -2.17 -8.54
CA GLY A 46 -5.30 -2.67 -8.47
C GLY A 46 -4.60 -2.59 -7.11
N PRO A 47 -4.21 -1.40 -6.64
CA PRO A 47 -3.35 -1.27 -5.47
C PRO A 47 -4.12 -1.48 -4.16
N SER A 48 -4.23 -2.74 -3.71
CA SER A 48 -4.96 -3.08 -2.47
C SER A 48 -4.19 -2.86 -1.18
N LEU A 49 -2.89 -2.60 -1.25
CA LEU A 49 -2.06 -2.34 -0.10
C LEU A 49 -1.12 -1.19 -0.41
N TYR A 50 -1.06 -0.25 0.54
CA TYR A 50 -0.15 0.86 0.46
C TYR A 50 0.73 0.94 1.71
N SER A 51 2.02 0.85 1.52
CA SER A 51 3.00 0.91 2.61
C SER A 51 3.34 2.36 2.97
N GLY A 52 3.60 2.61 4.25
CA GLY A 52 4.17 3.87 4.74
C GLY A 52 3.18 5.00 5.03
N PHE A 53 1.89 4.88 4.74
CA PHE A 53 0.93 5.97 5.01
C PHE A 53 0.60 6.20 6.48
N SER A 54 0.65 5.13 7.29
CA SER A 54 0.31 5.21 8.72
C SER A 54 1.47 5.71 9.60
N LEU A 55 2.65 5.96 9.02
CA LEU A 55 3.78 6.53 9.75
C LEU A 55 3.51 8.01 9.99
N LYS A 56 3.59 8.43 11.26
CA LYS A 56 3.37 9.83 11.64
C LYS A 56 4.50 10.73 11.11
N ASP A 57 5.74 10.29 11.28
CA ASP A 57 6.94 11.04 10.92
C ASP A 57 7.80 10.21 9.96
N GLY A 58 8.43 10.89 8.99
CA GLY A 58 9.46 10.27 8.14
C GLY A 58 8.96 9.15 7.22
N SER A 59 7.75 9.25 6.68
CA SER A 59 7.23 8.25 5.74
C SER A 59 8.12 8.14 4.49
N PRO A 60 8.51 6.92 4.07
CA PRO A 60 9.19 6.71 2.80
C PRO A 60 8.23 6.78 1.60
N ASN A 61 6.92 6.88 1.84
CA ASN A 61 5.92 6.95 0.78
C ASN A 61 5.78 8.40 0.28
N PRO A 62 6.15 8.70 -0.98
CA PRO A 62 6.09 10.07 -1.49
C PRO A 62 4.67 10.64 -1.55
N LEU A 63 3.63 9.80 -1.64
CA LEU A 63 2.25 10.28 -1.60
C LEU A 63 1.84 10.72 -0.19
N LYS A 64 2.42 10.14 0.88
CA LYS A 64 2.19 10.63 2.26
C LYS A 64 2.67 12.07 2.40
N ASN A 65 3.79 12.41 1.77
CA ASN A 65 4.30 13.79 1.74
C ASN A 65 3.32 14.72 1.04
N VAL A 66 2.65 14.28 -0.04
CA VAL A 66 1.61 15.07 -0.70
C VAL A 66 0.46 15.37 0.25
N PHE A 67 -0.08 14.35 0.93
CA PHE A 67 -1.14 14.52 1.93
C PHE A 67 -0.75 15.50 3.04
N GLN A 68 0.47 15.39 3.56
CA GLN A 68 0.99 16.31 4.58
C GLN A 68 1.11 17.75 4.05
N ILE A 69 1.59 17.96 2.81
CA ILE A 69 1.71 19.29 2.22
C ILE A 69 0.33 19.93 2.03
N ILE A 70 -0.66 19.16 1.59
CA ILE A 70 -2.02 19.68 1.39
C ILE A 70 -2.84 19.73 2.69
N GLU A 71 -2.22 19.37 3.83
CA GLU A 71 -2.84 19.33 5.17
C GLU A 71 -4.05 18.39 5.29
N GLU A 72 -4.04 17.29 4.52
CA GLU A 72 -5.07 16.25 4.54
C GLU A 72 -4.56 14.98 5.23
N GLU A 73 -5.40 14.38 6.08
CA GLU A 73 -5.06 13.15 6.80
C GLU A 73 -6.26 12.18 6.79
N PRO A 74 -6.37 11.32 5.76
CA PRO A 74 -7.37 10.26 5.72
C PRO A 74 -7.22 9.26 6.88
N GLU A 75 -8.29 8.52 7.15
CA GLU A 75 -8.20 7.37 8.04
C GLU A 75 -7.36 6.26 7.39
N TRP A 76 -6.22 5.96 8.00
CA TRP A 76 -5.35 4.86 7.58
C TRP A 76 -5.71 3.58 8.32
N ILE A 77 -6.45 2.70 7.64
CA ILE A 77 -6.75 1.37 8.17
C ILE A 77 -5.47 0.51 8.06
N GLN A 78 -4.89 0.17 9.20
CA GLN A 78 -3.67 -0.62 9.26
C GLN A 78 -3.98 -2.12 9.12
N TYR A 79 -3.14 -2.78 8.35
CA TYR A 79 -3.07 -4.23 8.26
C TYR A 79 -1.67 -4.66 8.67
N ASP A 80 -1.57 -5.64 9.56
CA ASP A 80 -0.31 -6.01 10.21
C ASP A 80 0.12 -7.46 9.94
N ARG A 81 -0.68 -8.25 9.21
CA ARG A 81 -0.42 -9.69 9.01
C ARG A 81 -0.78 -10.16 7.63
N TRP A 82 0.15 -10.59 6.79
CA TRP A 82 -0.16 -11.21 5.50
C TRP A 82 -0.20 -12.74 5.61
N GLY A 83 -0.98 -13.41 4.76
CA GLY A 83 -1.09 -14.87 4.80
C GLY A 83 -1.46 -15.48 3.46
N THR A 84 -1.27 -16.79 3.35
CA THR A 84 -1.64 -17.54 2.14
C THR A 84 -2.13 -18.94 2.49
N VAL A 85 -2.82 -19.56 1.53
CA VAL A 85 -3.12 -21.00 1.54
C VAL A 85 -2.19 -21.66 0.55
N LEU A 86 -1.38 -22.61 1.04
CA LEU A 86 -0.44 -23.36 0.21
C LEU A 86 -1.17 -24.48 -0.58
N PRO A 87 -0.57 -25.00 -1.66
CA PRO A 87 -1.18 -26.06 -2.48
C PRO A 87 -1.51 -27.35 -1.73
N ASP A 88 -0.80 -27.61 -0.61
CA ASP A 88 -1.05 -28.75 0.27
C ASP A 88 -2.20 -28.51 1.27
N GLY A 89 -2.85 -27.35 1.19
CA GLY A 89 -3.96 -26.94 2.07
C GLY A 89 -3.52 -26.33 3.40
N SER A 90 -2.22 -26.29 3.69
CA SER A 90 -1.70 -25.59 4.88
C SER A 90 -1.85 -24.08 4.74
N LYS A 91 -1.92 -23.38 5.88
CA LYS A 91 -2.15 -21.94 5.93
C LYS A 91 -1.14 -21.31 6.86
N PHE A 92 -0.68 -20.11 6.51
CA PHE A 92 0.09 -19.28 7.43
C PHE A 92 -0.42 -17.84 7.40
N ALA A 93 -0.18 -17.12 8.49
CA ALA A 93 -0.38 -15.69 8.61
C ALA A 93 0.81 -15.10 9.39
N ALA A 94 1.70 -14.40 8.70
CA ALA A 94 2.89 -13.81 9.26
C ALA A 94 2.67 -12.31 9.47
N LYS A 95 3.12 -11.79 10.61
CA LYS A 95 3.21 -10.34 10.82
C LYS A 95 4.06 -9.68 9.70
N ILE A 96 3.67 -8.49 9.27
CA ILE A 96 4.47 -7.69 8.34
C ILE A 96 5.74 -7.24 9.08
N GLY A 97 6.89 -7.61 8.52
CA GLY A 97 8.21 -7.37 9.11
C GLY A 97 8.96 -8.68 9.40
N PRO A 98 10.22 -8.57 9.86
CA PRO A 98 11.10 -9.74 10.01
C PRO A 98 10.76 -10.63 11.22
N GLU A 99 10.11 -10.07 12.24
CA GLU A 99 9.95 -10.68 13.57
C GLU A 99 9.36 -12.10 13.57
N GLU A 100 8.36 -12.35 12.72
CA GLU A 100 7.67 -13.64 12.62
C GLU A 100 8.05 -14.44 11.36
N PHE A 101 8.81 -13.85 10.44
CA PHE A 101 9.04 -14.45 9.13
C PHE A 101 9.72 -15.82 9.23
N ASP A 102 10.78 -15.90 10.04
CA ASP A 102 11.54 -17.15 10.18
C ASP A 102 10.72 -18.26 10.81
N SER A 103 9.96 -17.96 11.85
CA SER A 103 9.21 -18.97 12.61
C SER A 103 7.93 -19.42 11.90
N VAL A 104 7.27 -18.51 11.17
CA VAL A 104 5.99 -18.76 10.52
C VAL A 104 6.15 -19.25 9.07
N VAL A 105 7.14 -18.73 8.34
CA VAL A 105 7.33 -19.03 6.91
C VAL A 105 8.49 -20.00 6.72
N LEU A 106 9.67 -19.72 7.27
CA LEU A 106 10.87 -20.54 7.02
C LEU A 106 10.94 -21.82 7.85
N GLY A 107 10.43 -21.84 9.07
CA GLY A 107 10.46 -23.01 9.94
C GLY A 107 9.70 -24.20 9.35
N PRO A 108 8.40 -24.05 9.00
CA PRO A 108 7.59 -25.15 8.50
C PRO A 108 7.84 -25.49 7.02
N HIS A 109 8.37 -24.55 6.23
CA HIS A 109 8.42 -24.67 4.77
C HIS A 109 9.80 -24.38 4.14
N GLY A 110 10.78 -23.91 4.91
CA GLY A 110 12.09 -23.51 4.41
C GLY A 110 13.04 -24.68 4.14
N LYS A 111 13.78 -24.59 3.03
CA LYS A 111 14.98 -25.40 2.77
C LYS A 111 16.19 -24.67 3.34
N SER A 112 17.35 -25.32 3.43
CA SER A 112 18.57 -24.68 3.98
C SER A 112 18.96 -23.38 3.27
N SER A 113 18.68 -23.25 1.96
CA SER A 113 18.92 -22.04 1.17
C SER A 113 18.02 -20.86 1.53
N SER A 114 16.86 -21.12 2.14
CA SER A 114 15.87 -20.09 2.49
C SER A 114 16.28 -19.26 3.71
N LYS A 115 17.15 -19.82 4.57
CA LYS A 115 17.68 -19.13 5.75
C LYS A 115 18.74 -18.09 5.40
N GLU A 116 19.59 -18.37 4.40
CA GLU A 116 20.61 -17.42 3.92
C GLU A 116 19.98 -16.16 3.30
N GLU A 117 18.87 -16.29 2.55
CA GLU A 117 18.13 -15.13 2.03
C GLU A 117 17.38 -14.35 3.11
N GLY A 118 16.89 -15.03 4.16
CA GLY A 118 16.25 -14.41 5.32
C GLY A 118 17.21 -13.52 6.10
N ASP A 119 18.40 -14.03 6.42
CA ASP A 119 19.46 -13.29 7.12
C ASP A 119 19.91 -12.06 6.30
N ALA A 120 20.08 -12.20 4.98
CA ALA A 120 20.44 -11.10 4.10
C ALA A 120 19.34 -10.01 4.05
N SER A 121 18.07 -10.38 4.13
CA SER A 121 16.94 -9.44 4.05
C SER A 121 16.77 -8.60 5.33
N GLN A 122 17.23 -9.11 6.48
CA GLN A 122 17.22 -8.35 7.75
C GLN A 122 18.31 -7.27 7.80
N GLU A 123 19.35 -7.35 6.97
CA GLU A 123 20.37 -6.30 6.86
C GLU A 123 19.87 -5.03 6.12
N PHE A 124 18.75 -5.12 5.41
CA PHE A 124 18.21 -4.02 4.58
C PHE A 124 16.87 -3.42 5.10
N ALA A 125 16.34 -3.92 6.22
CA ALA A 125 15.09 -3.45 6.84
C ALA A 125 15.37 -2.54 8.04
#